data_AF-A0A1A9ZAN0-F1
#
_entry.id   AF-A0A1A9ZAN0-F1
#
_cell.length_a   1.000
_cell.length_b   1.000
_cell.length_c   1.000
_cell.angle_alpha   90.00
_cell.angle_beta   90.00
_cell.angle_gamma   90.00
#
_symmetry.space_group_name_H-M   'P 1'
#
loop_
_entity.id
_entity.type
_entity.pdbx_description
1 polymer ?
#
loop_
_entity_poly.entity_id
_entity_poly.type
_entity_poly.pdbx_seq_one_letter_code
_entity_poly.pdbx_strand_id
1 'polypeptide(L)'
;MGYSFNELVALAYKSQDSRVDEWFLMSSPLKPTILVLAYMLIAVRIGPSLMKNRAPYNLKSTLRVYNIFQMIYNSCLFIVIWNEMQVIRSLRNDDCKIERTDERLLECLSIGWLYLINKMVDLLDTIFMILRKKNEQISFLHVYHHSIMIFLSWFGIKYMGGNFHVHIQMN
;
A
#
# COMPACT_ATOMS: atom_id res chain seq x y z
N MET A 1 -15.28 30.82 -7.77
CA MET A 1 -13.91 30.71 -8.31
C MET A 1 -13.63 29.23 -8.48
N GLY A 2 -13.65 28.71 -9.70
CA GLY A 2 -13.25 27.34 -10.00
C GLY A 2 -11.85 27.38 -10.60
N TYR A 3 -10.92 26.59 -10.07
CA TYR A 3 -9.60 26.42 -10.66
C TYR A 3 -9.73 25.83 -12.06
N SER A 4 -8.96 26.34 -13.01
CA SER A 4 -8.84 25.72 -14.33
C SER A 4 -8.19 24.35 -14.22
N PHE A 5 -8.50 23.42 -15.13
CA PHE A 5 -7.88 22.09 -15.15
C PHE A 5 -6.34 22.17 -15.15
N ASN A 6 -5.77 23.12 -15.89
CA ASN A 6 -4.33 23.33 -15.94
C ASN A 6 -3.75 23.81 -14.61
N GLU A 7 -4.50 24.60 -13.85
CA GLU A 7 -4.10 25.05 -12.51
C GLU A 7 -4.17 23.90 -11.50
N LEU A 8 -5.20 23.04 -11.59
CA LEU A 8 -5.28 21.83 -10.79
C LEU A 8 -4.12 20.87 -11.07
N VAL A 9 -3.75 20.69 -12.34
CA VAL A 9 -2.60 19.87 -12.73
C VAL A 9 -1.29 20.48 -12.22
N ALA A 10 -1.12 21.80 -12.34
CA ALA A 10 0.07 22.49 -11.83
C ALA A 10 0.18 22.40 -10.29
N LEU A 11 -0.94 22.55 -9.58
CA LEU A 11 -1.00 22.39 -8.12
C LEU A 11 -0.70 20.95 -7.70
N ALA A 12 -1.24 19.96 -8.41
CA ALA A 12 -0.94 18.55 -8.17
C ALA A 12 0.52 18.22 -8.45
N TYR A 13 1.13 18.80 -9.48
CA TYR A 13 2.55 18.58 -9.75
C TYR A 13 3.44 19.19 -8.67
N LYS A 14 3.09 20.40 -8.20
CA LYS A 14 3.84 21.11 -7.14
C LYS A 14 3.72 20.45 -5.76
N SER A 15 2.64 19.71 -5.49
CA SER A 15 2.44 19.01 -4.21
C SER A 15 3.10 17.64 -4.14
N GLN A 16 3.77 17.19 -5.20
CA GLN A 16 4.50 15.92 -5.18
C GLN A 16 5.78 16.02 -4.34
N ASP A 17 6.02 15.02 -3.51
CA ASP A 17 7.30 14.85 -2.82
C ASP A 17 8.31 14.20 -3.78
N SER A 18 9.30 14.98 -4.24
CA SER A 18 10.30 14.52 -5.21
C SER A 18 11.33 13.56 -4.62
N ARG A 19 11.45 13.47 -3.28
CA ARG A 19 12.42 12.59 -2.60
C ARG A 19 12.16 11.11 -2.82
N VAL A 20 10.92 10.75 -3.17
CA VAL A 20 10.51 9.37 -3.38
C VAL A 20 10.51 8.97 -4.86
N ASP A 21 10.83 9.88 -5.79
CA ASP A 21 10.68 9.63 -7.24
C ASP A 21 11.51 8.45 -7.75
N GLU A 22 12.68 8.25 -7.16
CA GLU A 22 13.59 7.15 -7.50
C GLU A 22 13.18 5.81 -6.87
N TRP A 23 12.25 5.82 -5.91
CA TRP A 23 11.82 4.61 -5.24
C TRP A 23 10.95 3.76 -6.15
N PHE A 24 10.97 2.45 -5.91
CA PHE A 24 10.20 1.50 -6.68
C PHE A 24 8.71 1.88 -6.71
N LEU A 25 8.13 1.92 -7.91
CA LEU A 25 6.75 2.36 -8.23
C LEU A 25 6.39 3.82 -7.96
N MET A 26 7.27 4.65 -7.39
CA MET A 26 6.92 6.02 -6.96
C MET A 26 7.13 7.10 -8.04
N SER A 27 7.84 6.78 -9.11
CA SER A 27 8.15 7.76 -10.18
C SER A 27 6.93 8.27 -10.95
N SER A 28 5.84 7.50 -11.03
CA SER A 28 4.64 7.87 -11.80
C SER A 28 3.41 7.09 -11.31
N PRO A 29 2.21 7.71 -11.29
CA PRO A 29 0.95 7.02 -10.95
C PRO A 29 0.57 5.92 -11.95
N LEU A 30 1.19 5.90 -13.13
CA LEU A 30 0.96 4.85 -14.14
C LEU A 30 1.44 3.48 -13.64
N LYS A 31 2.55 3.43 -12.90
CA LYS A 31 3.14 2.19 -12.41
C LYS A 31 2.21 1.42 -11.45
N PRO A 32 1.69 2.00 -10.35
CA PRO A 32 0.71 1.33 -9.49
C PRO A 32 -0.62 1.06 -10.22
N THR A 33 -1.03 1.92 -11.15
CA THR A 33 -2.23 1.69 -11.97
C THR A 33 -2.11 0.42 -12.80
N ILE A 34 -1.00 0.25 -13.52
CA ILE A 34 -0.74 -0.96 -14.33
C ILE A 34 -0.70 -2.20 -13.43
N LEU A 35 -0.06 -2.11 -12.26
CA LEU A 35 0.00 -3.21 -11.29
C LEU A 35 -1.41 -3.65 -10.84
N VAL A 36 -2.26 -2.69 -10.43
CA VAL A 36 -3.60 -2.99 -9.94
C VAL A 36 -4.51 -3.51 -11.05
N LEU A 37 -4.41 -2.96 -12.26
CA LEU A 37 -5.14 -3.48 -13.43
C LEU A 37 -4.73 -4.90 -13.79
N ALA A 38 -3.42 -5.19 -13.78
CA ALA A 38 -2.91 -6.54 -13.99
C ALA A 38 -3.41 -7.50 -12.90
N TYR A 39 -3.37 -7.07 -11.63
CA TYR A 39 -3.91 -7.83 -10.50
C TYR A 39 -5.40 -8.15 -10.69
N MET A 40 -6.24 -7.17 -11.01
CA MET A 40 -7.67 -7.38 -11.23
C MET A 40 -7.92 -8.34 -12.40
N LEU A 41 -7.19 -8.20 -13.50
CA LEU A 41 -7.30 -9.08 -14.66
C LEU A 41 -6.92 -10.53 -14.30
N ILE A 42 -5.85 -10.71 -13.52
CA ILE A 42 -5.40 -12.01 -13.04
C ILE A 42 -6.43 -12.60 -12.08
N ALA A 43 -6.89 -11.84 -11.10
CA ALA A 43 -7.81 -12.28 -10.06
C ALA A 43 -9.17 -12.71 -10.61
N VAL A 44 -9.73 -11.90 -11.52
CA VAL A 44 -11.12 -12.07 -11.97
C VAL A 44 -11.21 -12.97 -13.21
N ARG A 45 -10.23 -12.93 -14.11
CA ARG A 45 -10.32 -13.66 -15.39
C ARG A 45 -9.23 -14.71 -15.58
N ILE A 46 -7.96 -14.30 -15.62
CA ILE A 46 -6.89 -15.19 -16.08
C ILE A 46 -6.71 -16.35 -15.11
N GLY A 47 -6.59 -16.07 -13.81
CA GLY A 47 -6.38 -17.07 -12.77
C GLY A 47 -7.46 -18.15 -12.73
N PRO A 48 -8.76 -17.79 -12.59
CA PRO A 48 -9.84 -18.76 -12.61
C PRO A 48 -9.92 -19.56 -13.92
N SER A 49 -9.66 -18.92 -15.07
CA SER A 49 -9.62 -19.59 -16.38
C SER A 49 -8.51 -20.64 -16.46
N LEU A 50 -7.28 -20.29 -16.05
CA LEU A 50 -6.14 -21.21 -16.02
C LEU A 50 -6.36 -22.41 -15.09
N MET A 51 -7.09 -22.20 -13.99
CA MET A 51 -7.40 -23.23 -13.02
C MET A 51 -8.62 -24.09 -13.40
N LYS A 52 -9.44 -23.70 -14.39
CA LYS A 52 -10.69 -24.41 -14.75
C LYS A 52 -10.48 -25.92 -14.89
N ASN A 53 -9.48 -26.32 -15.67
CA ASN A 53 -9.17 -27.73 -15.98
C ASN A 53 -8.05 -28.34 -15.12
N ARG A 54 -7.66 -27.69 -14.00
CA ARG A 54 -6.59 -28.18 -13.10
C ARG A 54 -7.16 -28.57 -11.73
N ALA A 55 -6.55 -29.54 -11.06
CA ALA A 55 -6.87 -29.82 -9.67
C ALA A 55 -6.36 -28.67 -8.75
N PRO A 56 -7.01 -28.41 -7.60
CA PRO A 56 -6.51 -27.41 -6.65
C PRO A 56 -5.15 -27.83 -6.08
N TYR A 57 -4.20 -26.91 -5.99
CA TYR A 57 -2.87 -27.18 -5.44
C TYR A 57 -2.90 -27.33 -3.92
N ASN A 58 -2.13 -28.28 -3.38
CA ASN A 58 -1.92 -28.42 -1.94
C ASN A 58 -0.79 -27.49 -1.48
N LEU A 59 -1.16 -26.25 -1.14
CA LEU A 59 -0.23 -25.20 -0.74
C LEU A 59 -0.17 -25.00 0.79
N LYS A 60 -0.60 -25.98 1.60
CA LYS A 60 -0.72 -25.81 3.07
C LYS A 60 0.56 -25.30 3.73
N SER A 61 1.71 -25.89 3.40
CA SER A 61 3.00 -25.48 3.98
C SER A 61 3.42 -24.08 3.49
N THR A 62 3.22 -23.79 2.21
CA THR A 62 3.52 -22.47 1.62
C THR A 62 2.68 -21.37 2.28
N LEU A 63 1.37 -21.58 2.43
CA LEU A 63 0.49 -20.61 3.10
C LEU A 63 0.86 -20.43 4.57
N ARG A 64 1.30 -21.49 5.26
CA ARG A 64 1.76 -21.36 6.65
C ARG A 64 2.98 -20.44 6.75
N VAL A 65 3.99 -20.65 5.90
CA VAL A 65 5.19 -19.80 5.86
C VAL A 65 4.82 -18.37 5.49
N TYR A 66 4.00 -18.18 4.47
CA TYR A 66 3.53 -16.86 4.04
C TYR A 66 2.77 -16.12 5.16
N ASN A 67 1.84 -16.78 5.85
CA ASN A 67 1.08 -16.17 6.94
C ASN A 67 1.97 -15.80 8.13
N ILE A 68 2.96 -16.63 8.47
CA ILE A 68 3.95 -16.31 9.53
C ILE A 68 4.79 -15.09 9.11
N PHE A 69 5.27 -15.07 7.88
CA PHE A 69 6.00 -13.93 7.34
C PHE A 69 5.17 -12.64 7.42
N GLN A 70 3.93 -12.69 6.94
CA GLN A 70 3.00 -11.56 7.00
C GLN A 70 2.72 -11.11 8.43
N MET A 71 2.53 -12.04 9.37
CA MET A 71 2.32 -11.71 10.77
C MET A 71 3.53 -10.96 11.35
N ILE A 72 4.76 -11.42 11.07
CA ILE A 72 5.99 -10.76 11.52
C ILE A 72 6.12 -9.39 10.87
N TYR A 73 5.95 -9.29 9.54
CA TYR A 73 6.08 -8.03 8.80
C TYR A 73 5.11 -6.96 9.33
N ASN A 74 3.82 -7.32 9.46
CA ASN A 74 2.80 -6.40 9.98
C ASN A 74 3.08 -6.01 11.44
N SER A 75 3.59 -6.94 12.26
CA SER A 75 3.96 -6.65 13.65
C SER A 75 5.14 -5.67 13.74
N CYS A 76 6.17 -5.86 12.92
CA CYS A 76 7.31 -4.94 12.85
C CYS A 76 6.88 -3.54 12.39
N LEU A 77 6.06 -3.45 11.33
CA LEU A 77 5.51 -2.17 10.87
C LEU A 77 4.68 -1.49 11.97
N PHE A 78 3.82 -2.26 12.65
CA PHE A 78 3.00 -1.73 13.73
C PHE A 78 3.85 -1.13 14.85
N ILE A 79 4.91 -1.82 15.30
CA ILE A 79 5.82 -1.33 16.35
C ILE A 79 6.50 -0.03 15.92
N VAL A 80 7.02 0.02 14.69
CA VAL A 80 7.70 1.22 14.17
C VAL A 80 6.74 2.41 14.11
N ILE A 81 5.55 2.22 13.54
CA ILE A 81 4.53 3.28 13.45
C ILE A 81 4.06 3.70 14.85
N TRP A 82 3.89 2.75 15.77
CA TRP A 82 3.50 3.03 17.15
C TRP A 82 4.51 3.93 17.86
N ASN A 83 5.80 3.62 17.75
CA ASN A 83 6.86 4.40 18.39
C ASN A 83 6.94 5.84 17.83
N GLU A 84 6.87 6.00 16.51
CA GLU A 84 6.87 7.32 15.86
C GLU A 84 5.65 8.17 16.29
N MET A 85 4.49 7.54 16.48
CA MET A 85 3.28 8.23 16.97
C MET A 85 3.37 8.68 18.43
N GLN A 86 4.07 7.95 19.30
CA GLN A 86 4.29 8.38 20.69
C GLN A 86 5.16 9.63 20.77
N VAL A 87 6.20 9.71 19.92
CA VAL A 87 7.04 10.91 19.79
C VAL A 87 6.20 12.11 19.34
N ILE A 88 5.34 11.93 18.34
CA ILE A 88 4.45 13.00 17.84
C ILE A 88 3.41 13.42 18.89
N ARG A 89 2.85 12.48 19.66
CA ARG A 89 1.92 12.80 20.76
C ARG A 89 2.61 13.56 21.89
N SER A 90 3.85 13.21 22.22
CA SER A 90 4.65 13.91 23.22
C SER A 90 4.98 15.35 22.80
N LEU A 91 5.15 15.59 21.50
CA LEU A 91 5.44 16.92 20.93
C LEU A 91 4.18 17.77 20.69
N ARG A 92 2.97 17.19 20.74
CA ARG A 92 1.69 17.90 20.49
C ARG A 92 1.18 18.73 21.67
N ASN A 93 1.90 18.73 22.80
CA ASN A 93 1.55 19.57 23.95
C ASN A 93 2.10 20.99 23.85
N ASP A 94 3.10 21.25 22.99
CA ASP A 94 3.66 22.58 22.76
C ASP A 94 3.58 22.93 21.26
N ASP A 95 2.92 24.05 20.96
CA ASP A 95 2.75 24.75 19.67
C ASP A 95 2.70 23.95 18.35
N CYS A 96 1.62 24.19 17.61
CA CYS A 96 1.23 23.49 16.38
C CYS A 96 2.10 23.82 15.15
N LYS A 97 3.41 23.55 15.23
CA LYS A 97 4.33 23.44 14.09
C LYS A 97 5.40 22.39 14.43
N ILE A 98 5.14 21.14 14.06
CA ILE A 98 6.19 20.12 14.07
C ILE A 98 7.13 20.44 12.89
N GLU A 99 8.16 21.23 13.15
CA GLU A 99 9.25 21.44 12.21
C GLU A 99 10.02 20.12 12.12
N ARG A 100 9.70 19.30 11.11
CA ARG A 100 10.38 18.02 10.89
C ARG A 100 11.67 18.29 10.14
N THR A 101 12.79 17.79 10.66
CA THR A 101 14.04 17.73 9.91
C THR A 101 13.84 16.88 8.65
N ASP A 102 14.60 17.18 7.60
CA ASP A 102 14.53 16.43 6.34
C ASP A 102 14.81 14.93 6.54
N GLU A 103 15.66 14.58 7.50
CA GLU A 103 15.97 13.20 7.88
C GLU A 103 14.75 12.46 8.44
N ARG A 104 14.06 13.03 9.44
CA ARG A 104 12.86 12.42 10.05
C ARG A 104 11.72 12.27 9.04
N LEU A 105 11.63 13.21 8.10
CA LEU A 105 10.66 13.17 7.02
C LEU A 105 10.96 12.03 6.03
N LEU A 106 12.22 11.83 5.68
CA LEU A 106 12.65 10.70 4.84
C LEU A 106 12.44 9.35 5.53
N GLU A 107 12.66 9.25 6.83
CA GLU A 107 12.32 8.05 7.64
C GLU A 107 10.82 7.74 7.58
N CYS A 108 9.96 8.74 7.80
CA CYS A 108 8.51 8.59 7.71
C CYS A 108 8.06 8.12 6.32
N LEU A 109 8.63 8.71 5.26
CA LEU A 109 8.37 8.31 3.88
C LEU A 109 8.81 6.85 3.65
N SER A 110 9.97 6.46 4.18
CA SER A 110 10.51 5.10 4.04
C SER A 110 9.59 4.07 4.70
N ILE A 111 9.04 4.37 5.89
CA ILE A 111 8.04 3.54 6.55
C ILE A 111 6.76 3.43 5.70
N GLY A 112 6.29 4.54 5.14
CA GLY A 112 5.16 4.55 4.23
C GLY A 112 5.40 3.69 2.98
N TRP A 113 6.61 3.75 2.42
CA TRP A 113 6.98 2.93 1.27
C TRP A 113 7.08 1.43 1.62
N LEU A 114 7.63 1.07 2.78
CA LEU A 114 7.58 -0.32 3.27
C LEU A 114 6.14 -0.82 3.44
N TYR A 115 5.23 0.05 3.91
CA TYR A 115 3.80 -0.27 3.95
C TYR A 115 3.21 -0.50 2.56
N LEU A 116 3.55 0.32 1.56
CA LEU A 116 3.13 0.09 0.17
C LEU A 116 3.63 -1.27 -0.35
N ILE A 117 4.89 -1.63 -0.09
CA ILE A 117 5.43 -2.94 -0.45
C ILE A 117 4.65 -4.06 0.24
N ASN A 118 4.35 -3.92 1.53
CA ASN A 118 3.53 -4.89 2.26
C ASN A 118 2.15 -5.09 1.59
N LYS A 119 1.47 -4.01 1.21
CA LYS A 119 0.18 -4.08 0.49
C LYS A 119 0.29 -4.74 -0.89
N MET A 120 1.44 -4.65 -1.55
CA MET A 120 1.69 -5.43 -2.77
C MET A 120 1.86 -6.92 -2.48
N VAL A 121 2.52 -7.28 -1.38
CA VAL A 121 2.68 -8.68 -0.97
C VAL A 121 1.32 -9.30 -0.63
N ASP A 122 0.40 -8.53 -0.03
CA ASP A 122 -0.99 -8.95 0.23
C ASP A 122 -1.74 -9.40 -1.04
N LEU A 123 -1.33 -8.94 -2.24
CA LEU A 123 -1.93 -9.42 -3.49
C LEU A 123 -1.73 -10.92 -3.71
N LEU A 124 -0.68 -11.51 -3.11
CA LEU A 124 -0.39 -12.95 -3.18
C LEU A 124 -1.48 -13.79 -2.52
N ASP A 125 -2.22 -13.26 -1.53
CA ASP A 125 -3.37 -13.96 -0.94
C ASP A 125 -4.38 -14.37 -2.00
N THR A 126 -4.66 -13.46 -2.93
CA THR A 126 -5.58 -13.71 -4.03
C THR A 126 -5.04 -14.79 -4.97
N ILE A 127 -3.72 -14.78 -5.24
CA ILE A 127 -3.07 -15.81 -6.05
C ILE A 127 -3.19 -17.19 -5.38
N PHE A 128 -2.96 -17.26 -4.06
CA PHE A 128 -3.11 -18.51 -3.31
C PHE A 128 -4.57 -19.00 -3.30
N MET A 129 -5.55 -18.09 -3.20
CA MET A 129 -6.97 -18.44 -3.31
C MET A 129 -7.29 -19.04 -4.69
N ILE A 130 -6.82 -18.43 -5.77
CA ILE A 130 -6.99 -18.93 -7.14
C ILE A 130 -6.39 -20.33 -7.29
N LEU A 131 -5.12 -20.52 -6.89
CA LEU A 131 -4.41 -21.79 -7.02
C LEU A 131 -5.05 -22.92 -6.19
N ARG A 132 -5.74 -22.58 -5.10
CA ARG A 132 -6.48 -23.54 -4.28
C ARG A 132 -7.93 -23.74 -4.73
N LYS A 133 -8.37 -23.08 -5.81
CA LYS A 133 -9.76 -23.01 -6.27
C LYS A 133 -10.73 -22.53 -5.19
N LYS A 134 -10.28 -21.59 -4.36
CA LYS A 134 -11.05 -20.96 -3.28
C LYS A 134 -11.69 -19.66 -3.75
N ASN A 135 -12.42 -19.74 -4.87
CA ASN A 135 -13.04 -18.58 -5.51
C ASN A 135 -14.14 -17.95 -4.65
N GLU A 136 -14.73 -18.71 -3.73
CA GLU A 136 -15.68 -18.20 -2.73
C GLU A 136 -15.07 -17.12 -1.82
N GLN A 137 -13.74 -17.12 -1.66
CA GLN A 137 -13.01 -16.13 -0.86
C GLN A 137 -12.68 -14.86 -1.66
N ILE A 138 -12.66 -14.95 -3.00
CA ILE A 138 -12.36 -13.84 -3.91
C ILE A 138 -13.65 -13.05 -4.16
N SER A 139 -14.10 -12.34 -3.13
CA SER A 139 -15.27 -11.46 -3.23
C SER A 139 -14.94 -10.13 -3.93
N PHE A 140 -15.97 -9.41 -4.37
CA PHE A 140 -15.82 -8.03 -4.83
C PHE A 140 -15.11 -7.15 -3.79
N LEU A 141 -15.51 -7.28 -2.52
CA LEU A 141 -14.94 -6.51 -1.42
C LEU A 141 -13.44 -6.80 -1.25
N HIS A 142 -13.03 -8.07 -1.35
CA HIS A 142 -11.62 -8.47 -1.28
C HIS A 142 -10.78 -7.78 -2.36
N VAL A 143 -11.17 -7.93 -3.62
CA VAL A 143 -10.44 -7.35 -4.76
C VAL A 143 -10.44 -5.81 -4.70
N TYR A 144 -11.59 -5.22 -4.35
CA TYR A 144 -11.71 -3.77 -4.19
C TYR A 144 -10.81 -3.25 -3.06
N HIS A 145 -10.83 -3.89 -1.90
CA HIS A 145 -10.01 -3.54 -0.75
C HIS A 145 -8.51 -3.59 -1.10
N HIS A 146 -8.02 -4.71 -1.64
CA HIS A 146 -6.60 -4.81 -2.00
C HIS A 146 -6.17 -3.80 -3.07
N SER A 147 -7.07 -3.46 -3.99
CA SER A 147 -6.82 -2.45 -5.03
C SER A 147 -6.73 -1.04 -4.45
N ILE A 148 -7.72 -0.63 -3.65
CA ILE A 148 -7.80 0.74 -3.10
C ILE A 148 -6.69 0.99 -2.08
N MET A 149 -6.30 -0.03 -1.31
CA MET A 149 -5.23 0.09 -0.31
C MET A 149 -3.87 0.42 -0.94
N ILE A 150 -3.55 -0.13 -2.11
CA ILE A 150 -2.33 0.21 -2.86
C ILE A 150 -2.38 1.67 -3.34
N PHE A 151 -3.53 2.09 -3.89
CA PHE A 151 -3.69 3.46 -4.37
C PHE A 151 -3.61 4.48 -3.25
N LEU A 152 -4.36 4.29 -2.16
CA LEU A 152 -4.32 5.17 -1.00
C LEU A 152 -2.91 5.29 -0.43
N SER A 153 -2.18 4.17 -0.39
CA SER A 153 -0.79 4.18 0.07
C SER A 153 0.13 4.97 -0.84
N TRP A 154 0.02 4.75 -2.15
CA TRP A 154 0.83 5.46 -3.12
C TRP A 154 0.56 6.97 -3.11
N PHE A 155 -0.72 7.37 -3.13
CA PHE A 155 -1.11 8.78 -3.06
C PHE A 155 -0.69 9.41 -1.73
N GLY A 156 -0.82 8.68 -0.64
CA GLY A 156 -0.38 9.12 0.68
C GLY A 156 1.10 9.47 0.73
N ILE A 157 1.96 8.56 0.25
CA ILE A 157 3.41 8.79 0.21
C ILE A 157 3.75 9.95 -0.74
N LYS A 158 3.12 9.99 -1.92
CA LYS A 158 3.46 10.96 -2.98
C LYS A 158 3.03 12.39 -2.65
N TYR A 159 1.92 12.58 -1.94
CA TYR A 159 1.28 13.89 -1.76
C TYR A 159 1.07 14.34 -0.31
N MET A 160 1.01 13.42 0.65
CA MET A 160 0.84 13.77 2.07
C MET A 160 2.19 13.85 2.81
N GLY A 161 3.28 13.53 2.12
CA GLY A 161 4.63 13.49 2.68
C GLY A 161 4.70 12.60 3.92
N GLY A 162 5.46 13.05 4.91
CA GLY A 162 5.60 12.37 6.19
C GLY A 162 4.36 12.40 7.08
N ASN A 163 3.19 12.93 6.69
CA ASN A 163 1.97 12.82 7.50
C ASN A 163 1.15 11.54 7.21
N PHE A 164 1.55 10.78 6.20
CA PHE A 164 0.85 9.58 5.77
C PHE A 164 0.77 8.48 6.86
N HIS A 165 1.78 8.39 7.75
CA HIS A 165 1.84 7.34 8.79
C HIS A 165 0.66 7.36 9.78
N VAL A 166 0.00 8.51 9.98
CA VAL A 166 -1.15 8.64 10.92
C VAL A 166 -2.37 7.85 10.42
N HIS A 167 -2.52 7.70 9.10
CA HIS A 167 -3.65 7.00 8.50
C HIS A 167 -3.42 5.49 8.34
N ILE A 168 -2.17 5.03 8.50
CA ILE A 168 -1.82 3.60 8.34
C ILE A 168 -2.39 2.75 9.49
N GLN A 169 -2.61 3.32 10.68
CA GLN A 169 -3.08 2.58 11.88
C GLN A 169 -4.56 2.15 11.85
N MET A 170 -5.38 2.61 10.90
CA MET A 170 -6.81 2.27 10.86
C MET A 170 -7.15 1.03 9.99
N ASN A 171 -6.14 0.34 9.45
CA ASN A 171 -6.32 -0.87 8.62
C ASN A 171 -5.51 -2.06 9.14
#